data_AF-A0A0T6B229-F1
#
_entry.id   AF-A0A0T6B229-F1
#
_cell.length_a   1.000
_cell.length_b   1.000
_cell.length_c   1.000
_cell.angle_alpha   90.00
_cell.angle_beta   90.00
_cell.angle_gamma   90.00
#
_symmetry.space_group_name_H-M   'P 1'
#
loop_
_entity.id
_entity.type
_entity.pdbx_description
1 polymer ?
#
loop_
_entity_poly.entity_id
_entity_poly.type
_entity_poly.pdbx_seq_one_letter_code
_entity_poly.pdbx_strand_id
1 'polypeptide(L)'
;MHLLESILPYIQSFRHYPANLAVIDWLGSYYIEMQVVEKALVYFEKAAQMQPNYPKWHMMVAGCHRRSGNVHKALILYQEIHRQFPENVECLRFLVRLCSDLGMREAHDYALELKQLEKSKEVRNRVSSSRPGSIRSGSELSSRTGSGFSPVPEGIHVSESAVNSATRSSRLGRLSQLHNSAGSGDSGFAQPTVDASYNDPLGPLPTRPKTGIGKPLDYDDFGDEQLGDDLLPE
;
A
#
# COMPACT_ATOMS: atom_id res chain seq x y z
N MET A 1 -41.12 13.44 -8.77
CA MET A 1 -41.56 12.04 -8.58
C MET A 1 -40.48 11.00 -8.86
N HIS A 2 -39.52 11.22 -9.77
CA HIS A 2 -38.49 10.22 -10.15
C HIS A 2 -37.56 9.71 -9.03
N LEU A 3 -37.32 10.50 -7.97
CA LEU A 3 -36.45 10.11 -6.85
C LEU A 3 -37.07 9.03 -5.95
N LEU A 4 -38.40 9.01 -5.81
CA LEU A 4 -39.12 8.04 -4.98
C LEU A 4 -39.20 6.65 -5.63
N GLU A 5 -39.23 6.55 -6.95
CA GLU A 5 -39.16 5.25 -7.63
C GLU A 5 -37.77 4.63 -7.52
N SER A 6 -36.74 5.48 -7.48
CA SER A 6 -35.35 5.04 -7.43
C SER A 6 -34.95 4.45 -6.08
N ILE A 7 -35.61 4.83 -4.97
CA ILE A 7 -35.23 4.36 -3.61
C ILE A 7 -35.80 2.98 -3.25
N LEU A 8 -36.95 2.59 -3.81
CA LEU A 8 -37.67 1.38 -3.41
C LEU A 8 -36.85 0.09 -3.59
N PRO A 9 -36.14 -0.15 -4.72
CA PRO A 9 -35.33 -1.34 -4.89
C PRO A 9 -34.19 -1.43 -3.86
N TYR A 10 -33.60 -0.29 -3.49
CA TYR A 10 -32.52 -0.24 -2.49
C TYR A 10 -33.04 -0.52 -1.09
N ILE A 11 -34.22 -0.01 -0.72
CA ILE A 11 -34.85 -0.33 0.57
C ILE A 11 -35.20 -1.83 0.64
N GLN A 12 -35.79 -2.38 -0.42
CA GLN A 12 -36.10 -3.82 -0.48
C GLN A 12 -34.81 -4.65 -0.37
N SER A 13 -33.78 -4.29 -1.13
CA SER A 13 -32.46 -4.92 -1.04
C SER A 13 -31.88 -4.85 0.36
N PHE A 14 -31.95 -3.71 1.04
CA PHE A 14 -31.49 -3.55 2.42
C PHE A 14 -32.27 -4.40 3.42
N ARG A 15 -33.59 -4.62 3.21
CA ARG A 15 -34.39 -5.52 4.06
C ARG A 15 -33.95 -6.97 3.94
N HIS A 16 -33.57 -7.41 2.75
CA HIS A 16 -33.11 -8.78 2.50
C HIS A 16 -31.63 -8.97 2.87
N TYR A 17 -30.78 -7.97 2.59
CA TYR A 17 -29.34 -8.00 2.81
C TYR A 17 -28.87 -6.70 3.51
N PRO A 18 -29.06 -6.59 4.83
CA PRO A 18 -28.66 -5.42 5.60
C PRO A 18 -27.15 -5.19 5.67
N ALA A 19 -26.35 -6.16 5.23
CA ALA A 19 -24.89 -6.12 5.24
C ALA A 19 -24.28 -5.53 3.96
N ASN A 20 -25.09 -5.17 2.96
CA ASN A 20 -24.58 -4.59 1.72
C ASN A 20 -24.21 -3.11 1.93
N LEU A 21 -22.91 -2.83 2.06
CA LEU A 21 -22.39 -1.47 2.26
C LEU A 21 -22.65 -0.54 1.08
N ALA A 22 -22.71 -1.05 -0.16
CA ALA A 22 -22.97 -0.22 -1.34
C ALA A 22 -24.41 0.32 -1.33
N VAL A 23 -25.37 -0.51 -0.91
CA VAL A 23 -26.77 -0.09 -0.73
C VAL A 23 -26.88 0.95 0.38
N ILE A 24 -26.14 0.78 1.47
CA ILE A 24 -26.08 1.76 2.57
C ILE A 24 -25.46 3.09 2.12
N ASP A 25 -24.37 3.06 1.36
CA ASP A 25 -23.73 4.28 0.82
C ASP A 25 -24.71 5.06 -0.06
N TRP A 26 -25.43 4.34 -0.92
CA TRP A 26 -26.42 4.92 -1.82
C TRP A 26 -27.61 5.49 -1.04
N LEU A 27 -28.18 4.74 -0.10
CA LEU A 27 -29.30 5.21 0.74
C LEU A 27 -28.89 6.42 1.60
N GLY A 28 -27.70 6.38 2.21
CA GLY A 28 -27.18 7.49 3.00
C GLY A 28 -26.98 8.76 2.17
N SER A 29 -26.40 8.62 0.97
CA SER A 29 -26.22 9.74 0.03
C SER A 29 -27.57 10.31 -0.43
N TYR A 30 -28.54 9.44 -0.77
CA TYR A 30 -29.89 9.85 -1.10
C TYR A 30 -30.56 10.64 0.02
N TYR A 31 -30.48 10.18 1.27
CA TYR A 31 -31.07 10.90 2.41
C TYR A 31 -30.35 12.23 2.71
N ILE A 32 -29.04 12.31 2.46
CA ILE A 32 -28.27 13.55 2.53
C ILE A 32 -28.79 14.57 1.51
N GLU A 33 -29.01 14.15 0.26
CA GLU A 33 -29.56 15.01 -0.81
C GLU A 33 -30.98 15.48 -0.49
N MET A 34 -31.80 14.61 0.08
CA MET A 34 -33.16 14.95 0.53
C MET A 34 -33.19 15.83 1.79
N GLN A 35 -32.03 16.23 2.33
CA GLN A 35 -31.88 17.00 3.58
C GLN A 35 -32.46 16.30 4.83
N VAL A 36 -32.71 14.99 4.76
CA VAL A 36 -33.20 14.19 5.91
C VAL A 36 -32.03 13.46 6.56
N VAL A 37 -31.24 14.22 7.31
CA VAL A 37 -29.94 13.78 7.83
C VAL A 37 -30.08 12.72 8.92
N GLU A 38 -31.18 12.77 9.67
CA GLU A 38 -31.47 11.85 10.78
C GLU A 38 -31.62 10.41 10.29
N LYS A 39 -32.25 10.22 9.13
CA LYS A 39 -32.35 8.90 8.50
C LYS A 39 -31.01 8.43 7.97
N ALA A 40 -30.24 9.32 7.35
CA ALA A 40 -28.90 9.00 6.84
C ALA A 40 -27.98 8.51 7.96
N LEU A 41 -28.06 9.13 9.15
CA LEU A 41 -27.26 8.77 10.33
C LEU A 41 -27.41 7.29 10.68
N VAL A 42 -28.64 6.77 10.73
CA VAL A 42 -28.92 5.36 11.07
C VAL A 42 -28.23 4.39 10.10
N TYR A 43 -28.22 4.72 8.81
CA TYR A 43 -27.57 3.89 7.80
C TYR A 43 -26.04 3.95 7.94
N PHE A 44 -25.46 5.13 8.15
CA PHE A 44 -24.01 5.27 8.32
C PHE A 44 -23.49 4.69 9.64
N GLU A 45 -24.23 4.79 10.74
CA GLU A 45 -23.89 4.13 12.00
C GLU A 45 -23.83 2.61 11.82
N LYS A 46 -24.78 2.05 11.07
CA LYS A 46 -24.75 0.63 10.73
C LYS A 46 -23.54 0.27 9.88
N ALA A 47 -23.16 1.10 8.91
CA ALA A 47 -21.94 0.88 8.13
C ALA A 47 -20.68 0.96 9.00
N ALA A 48 -20.62 1.91 9.95
CA ALA A 48 -19.51 2.04 10.89
C ALA A 48 -19.37 0.82 11.80
N GLN A 49 -20.49 0.23 12.25
CA GLN A 49 -20.49 -1.02 13.01
C GLN A 49 -19.98 -2.22 12.20
N MET A 50 -20.28 -2.27 10.89
CA MET A 50 -19.80 -3.35 10.02
C MET A 50 -18.33 -3.21 9.65
N GLN A 51 -17.83 -1.98 9.53
CA GLN A 51 -16.44 -1.69 9.18
C GLN A 51 -15.83 -0.68 10.17
N PRO A 52 -15.50 -1.12 11.40
CA PRO A 52 -14.91 -0.24 12.41
C PRO A 52 -13.51 0.27 12.00
N ASN A 53 -12.79 -0.51 11.19
CA ASN A 53 -11.45 -0.16 10.74
C ASN A 53 -11.43 0.85 9.57
N TYR A 54 -12.60 1.22 9.03
CA TYR A 54 -12.67 2.10 7.88
C TYR A 54 -13.11 3.51 8.31
N PRO A 55 -12.24 4.53 8.19
CA PRO A 55 -12.55 5.85 8.70
C PRO A 55 -13.65 6.57 7.89
N LYS A 56 -13.88 6.19 6.62
CA LYS A 56 -14.92 6.81 5.77
C LYS A 56 -16.28 6.83 6.47
N TRP A 57 -16.71 5.72 7.06
CA TRP A 57 -18.04 5.62 7.67
C TRP A 57 -18.18 6.49 8.90
N HIS A 58 -17.15 6.51 9.77
CA HIS A 58 -17.12 7.39 10.93
C HIS A 58 -17.16 8.86 10.51
N MET A 59 -16.46 9.22 9.44
CA MET A 59 -16.51 10.58 8.89
C MET A 59 -17.89 10.95 8.33
N MET A 60 -18.61 10.00 7.71
CA MET A 60 -19.99 10.23 7.26
C MET A 60 -20.94 10.47 8.46
N VAL A 61 -20.79 9.73 9.55
CA VAL A 61 -21.55 9.93 10.80
C VAL A 61 -21.28 11.32 11.38
N ALA A 62 -20.01 11.71 11.53
CA ALA A 62 -19.64 13.04 12.01
C ALA A 62 -20.17 14.16 11.09
N GLY A 63 -20.09 13.95 9.77
CA GLY A 63 -20.65 14.87 8.77
C GLY A 63 -22.17 15.03 8.87
N CYS A 64 -22.88 13.96 9.20
CA CYS A 64 -24.33 14.00 9.49
C CYS A 64 -24.64 14.85 10.72
N HIS A 65 -23.90 14.70 11.82
CA HIS A 65 -24.07 15.57 12.99
C HIS A 65 -23.83 17.04 12.68
N ARG A 66 -22.84 17.34 11.83
CA ARG A 66 -22.57 18.72 11.37
C ARG A 66 -23.75 19.30 10.61
N ARG A 67 -24.33 18.55 9.66
CA ARG A 67 -25.50 19.00 8.87
C ARG A 67 -26.79 19.08 9.69
N SER A 68 -26.91 18.26 10.74
CA SER A 68 -28.02 18.31 11.71
C SER A 68 -27.93 19.54 12.65
N GLY A 69 -26.91 20.39 12.52
CA GLY A 69 -26.70 21.57 13.37
C GLY A 69 -25.99 21.28 14.70
N ASN A 70 -25.70 20.00 14.98
CA ASN A 70 -25.04 19.54 16.19
C ASN A 70 -23.50 19.65 16.07
N VAL A 71 -23.00 20.87 15.86
CA VAL A 71 -21.58 21.15 15.57
C VAL A 71 -20.64 20.65 16.67
N HIS A 72 -21.03 20.81 17.94
CA HIS A 72 -20.20 20.39 19.08
C HIS A 72 -20.03 18.87 19.14
N LYS A 73 -21.11 18.10 18.92
CA LYS A 73 -21.04 16.64 18.85
C LYS A 73 -20.20 16.19 17.65
N ALA A 74 -20.35 16.85 16.52
CA ALA A 74 -19.54 16.56 15.33
C ALA A 74 -18.05 16.77 15.62
N LEU A 75 -17.68 17.84 16.33
CA LEU A 75 -16.29 18.12 16.71
C LEU A 75 -15.68 17.00 17.56
N ILE A 76 -16.38 16.57 18.61
CA ILE A 76 -15.93 15.47 19.49
C ILE A 76 -15.73 14.19 18.67
N LEU A 77 -16.67 13.87 17.77
CA LEU A 77 -16.56 12.70 16.90
C LEU A 77 -15.35 12.80 15.95
N TYR A 78 -15.12 13.96 15.33
CA TYR A 78 -13.95 14.15 14.48
C TYR A 78 -12.63 14.02 15.24
N GLN A 79 -12.56 14.51 16.48
CA GLN A 79 -11.38 14.33 17.34
C GLN A 79 -11.15 12.85 17.68
N GLU A 80 -12.21 12.10 17.98
CA GLU A 80 -12.12 10.66 18.22
C GLU A 80 -11.63 9.91 16.98
N ILE A 81 -12.14 10.26 15.80
CA ILE A 81 -11.72 9.68 14.52
C ILE A 81 -10.24 9.99 14.26
N HIS A 82 -9.79 11.21 14.52
CA HIS A 82 -8.37 11.58 14.36
C HIS A 82 -7.48 10.77 15.31
N ARG A 83 -7.92 10.54 16.54
CA ARG A 83 -7.20 9.71 17.51
C ARG A 83 -7.06 8.26 17.04
N GLN A 84 -8.09 7.72 16.41
CA GLN A 84 -8.08 6.35 15.88
C GLN A 84 -7.32 6.24 14.55
N PHE A 85 -7.39 7.27 13.71
CA PHE A 85 -6.85 7.30 12.36
C PHE A 85 -6.04 8.59 12.10
N PRO A 86 -4.86 8.74 12.73
CA PRO A 86 -4.06 9.96 12.61
C PRO A 86 -3.54 10.18 11.19
N GLU A 87 -3.48 9.13 10.36
CA GLU A 87 -2.99 9.22 8.98
C GLU A 87 -4.04 9.78 7.99
N ASN A 88 -5.28 10.05 8.44
CA ASN A 88 -6.36 10.46 7.56
C ASN A 88 -6.33 11.97 7.27
N VAL A 89 -5.85 12.33 6.08
CA VAL A 89 -5.84 13.70 5.53
C VAL A 89 -7.22 14.36 5.56
N GLU A 90 -8.27 13.63 5.17
CA GLU A 90 -9.61 14.19 5.03
C GLU A 90 -10.19 14.57 6.40
N CYS A 91 -9.93 13.76 7.43
CA CYS A 91 -10.35 14.07 8.80
C CYS A 91 -9.72 15.38 9.29
N LEU A 92 -8.41 15.53 9.09
CA LEU A 92 -7.69 16.76 9.45
C LEU A 92 -8.22 17.98 8.69
N ARG A 93 -8.50 17.87 7.39
CA ARG A 93 -9.11 18.96 6.60
C ARG A 93 -10.45 19.40 7.18
N PHE A 94 -11.31 18.46 7.57
CA PHE A 94 -12.58 18.79 8.22
C PHE A 94 -12.39 19.43 9.59
N LEU A 95 -11.45 18.91 10.41
CA LEU A 95 -11.13 19.50 11.71
C LEU A 95 -10.62 20.93 11.60
N VAL A 96 -9.68 21.21 10.69
CA VAL A 96 -9.16 22.57 10.45
C VAL A 96 -10.30 23.51 10.07
N ARG A 97 -11.16 23.09 9.12
CA ARG A 97 -12.31 23.91 8.70
C ARG A 97 -13.27 24.17 9.85
N LEU A 98 -13.65 23.13 10.58
CA LEU A 98 -14.61 23.23 11.69
C LEU A 98 -14.07 24.08 12.85
N CYS A 99 -12.80 23.89 13.22
CA CYS A 99 -12.15 24.66 14.28
C CYS A 99 -11.95 26.12 13.87
N SER A 100 -11.69 26.38 12.59
CA SER A 100 -11.60 27.75 12.04
C SER A 100 -12.96 28.44 12.09
N ASP A 101 -14.03 27.75 11.69
CA ASP A 101 -15.41 28.26 11.76
C ASP A 101 -15.82 28.59 13.20
N LEU A 102 -15.29 27.85 14.19
CA LEU A 102 -15.52 28.05 15.63
C LEU A 102 -14.55 29.04 16.29
N GLY A 103 -13.50 29.51 15.59
CA GLY A 103 -12.50 30.43 16.14
C GLY A 103 -11.57 29.81 17.21
N MET A 104 -11.39 28.49 17.21
CA MET A 104 -10.53 27.80 18.18
C MET A 104 -9.05 27.86 17.76
N ARG A 105 -8.15 28.07 18.72
CA ARG A 105 -6.68 28.09 18.45
C ARG A 105 -6.15 26.75 17.93
N GLU A 106 -6.79 25.66 18.33
CA GLU A 106 -6.49 24.28 17.88
C GLU A 106 -6.54 24.14 16.36
N ALA A 107 -7.28 25.03 15.66
CA ALA A 107 -7.31 25.06 14.20
C ALA A 107 -5.91 25.21 13.58
N HIS A 108 -5.05 26.02 14.21
CA HIS A 108 -3.68 26.23 13.74
C HIS A 108 -2.82 24.96 13.89
N ASP A 109 -2.98 24.26 15.01
CA ASP A 109 -2.22 23.04 15.29
C ASP A 109 -2.60 21.92 14.32
N TYR A 110 -3.90 21.73 14.07
CA TYR A 110 -4.38 20.79 13.06
C TYR A 110 -3.95 21.18 11.63
N ALA A 111 -3.83 22.48 11.33
CA ALA A 111 -3.38 22.95 10.02
C ALA A 111 -1.89 22.66 9.80
N LEU A 112 -1.06 22.79 10.84
CA LEU A 112 0.33 22.38 10.81
C LEU A 112 0.46 20.87 10.63
N GLU A 113 -0.32 20.08 11.36
CA GLU A 113 -0.34 18.62 11.23
C GLU A 113 -0.74 18.18 9.82
N LEU A 114 -1.79 18.78 9.25
CA LEU A 114 -2.23 18.54 7.88
C LEU A 114 -1.11 18.78 6.87
N LYS A 115 -0.39 19.91 6.99
CA LYS A 115 0.74 20.25 6.11
C LYS A 115 1.88 19.24 6.22
N GLN A 116 2.20 18.79 7.43
CA GLN A 116 3.22 17.76 7.65
C GLN A 116 2.80 16.43 7.02
N LEU A 117 1.53 16.06 7.20
CA LEU A 117 0.99 14.80 6.72
C LEU A 117 0.95 14.76 5.19
N GLU A 118 0.51 15.83 4.53
CA GLU A 118 0.56 15.97 3.06
C GLU A 118 1.99 15.89 2.53
N LYS A 119 2.94 16.59 3.15
CA LYS A 119 4.36 16.51 2.79
C LYS A 119 4.91 15.09 2.95
N SER A 120 4.58 14.41 4.05
CA SER A 120 5.03 13.04 4.31
C SER A 120 4.47 12.05 3.28
N LYS A 121 3.21 12.24 2.86
CA LYS A 121 2.55 11.43 1.83
C LYS A 121 3.15 11.66 0.45
N GLU A 122 3.47 12.90 0.11
CA GLU A 122 4.15 13.25 -1.13
C GLU A 122 5.56 12.63 -1.22
N VAL A 123 6.36 12.75 -0.16
CA VAL A 123 7.68 12.11 -0.09
C VAL A 123 7.57 10.59 -0.24
N ARG A 124 6.59 9.97 0.43
CA ARG A 124 6.33 8.53 0.32
C ARG A 124 5.94 8.12 -1.10
N ASN A 125 5.09 8.90 -1.76
CA ASN A 125 4.68 8.65 -3.14
C ASN A 125 5.86 8.76 -4.10
N ARG A 126 6.73 9.77 -3.95
CA ARG A 126 7.95 9.91 -4.75
C ARG A 126 8.91 8.74 -4.57
N VAL A 127 9.13 8.30 -3.34
CA VAL A 127 9.98 7.13 -3.07
C VAL A 127 9.37 5.84 -3.64
N SER A 128 8.04 5.72 -3.62
CA SER A 128 7.32 4.59 -4.22
C SER A 128 7.39 4.58 -5.75
N SER A 129 7.30 5.74 -6.41
CA SER A 129 7.38 5.84 -7.88
C SER A 129 8.81 5.80 -8.39
N SER A 130 9.80 6.14 -7.56
CA SER A 130 11.23 6.11 -7.90
C SER A 130 11.86 4.70 -7.86
N ARG A 131 11.09 3.66 -7.50
CA ARG A 131 11.52 2.26 -7.64
C ARG A 131 10.88 1.64 -8.90
N PRO A 132 11.54 1.69 -10.07
CA PRO A 132 11.22 0.74 -11.12
C PRO A 132 11.54 -0.65 -10.56
N GLY A 133 10.52 -1.49 -10.42
CA GLY A 133 10.66 -2.90 -10.07
C GLY A 133 11.48 -3.61 -11.15
N SER A 134 12.81 -3.54 -11.03
CA SER A 134 13.73 -4.34 -11.82
C SER A 134 13.80 -5.71 -11.16
N ILE A 135 12.91 -6.61 -11.58
CA ILE A 135 13.17 -8.05 -11.50
C ILE A 135 14.37 -8.30 -12.42
N ARG A 136 15.59 -8.22 -11.87
CA ARG A 136 16.79 -8.79 -12.46
C ARG A 136 17.04 -10.13 -11.79
N SER A 137 16.39 -11.16 -12.35
CA SER A 137 16.82 -12.54 -12.19
C SER A 137 17.96 -12.82 -13.19
N GLY A 138 19.03 -13.49 -12.73
CA GLY A 138 20.15 -14.00 -13.54
C GLY A 138 21.31 -13.01 -13.65
N SER A 139 22.32 -13.03 -12.78
CA SER A 139 23.45 -13.97 -12.75
C SER A 139 24.15 -14.11 -14.09
N GLU A 140 25.10 -13.22 -14.41
CA GLU A 140 26.29 -13.58 -15.18
C GLU A 140 27.52 -12.77 -14.69
N LEU A 141 28.40 -13.48 -14.00
CA LEU A 141 29.85 -13.53 -14.22
C LEU A 141 30.58 -12.19 -14.47
N SER A 142 31.22 -11.68 -13.41
CA SER A 142 32.43 -10.87 -13.61
C SER A 142 33.48 -11.20 -12.54
N SER A 143 34.36 -12.12 -12.91
CA SER A 143 35.68 -12.29 -12.31
C SER A 143 36.57 -11.11 -12.71
N ARG A 144 36.78 -10.16 -11.80
CA ARG A 144 37.94 -9.25 -11.87
C ARG A 144 38.72 -9.32 -10.57
N THR A 145 39.74 -10.17 -10.65
CA THR A 145 40.97 -10.12 -9.87
C THR A 145 41.57 -8.72 -9.90
N GLY A 146 41.92 -8.18 -8.75
CA GLY A 146 42.53 -6.85 -8.66
C GLY A 146 42.80 -6.42 -7.23
N SER A 147 43.51 -7.25 -6.47
CA SER A 147 44.03 -6.91 -5.15
C SER A 147 45.34 -6.14 -5.28
N GLY A 148 45.42 -4.94 -4.74
CA GLY A 148 46.70 -4.27 -4.53
C GLY A 148 46.56 -2.79 -4.25
N PHE A 149 46.33 -2.42 -2.98
CA PHE A 149 47.01 -1.29 -2.34
C PHE A 149 46.60 -1.19 -0.86
N SER A 150 47.59 -1.15 0.04
CA SER A 150 47.43 -0.77 1.45
C SER A 150 48.63 0.08 1.83
N PRO A 151 48.43 1.17 2.58
CA PRO A 151 49.43 1.57 3.57
C PRO A 151 48.84 1.82 4.97
N VAL A 152 49.73 1.69 5.95
CA VAL A 152 49.58 1.65 7.41
C VAL A 152 49.77 3.07 8.01
N PRO A 153 49.35 3.32 9.26
CA PRO A 153 50.27 3.71 10.36
C PRO A 153 49.92 2.92 11.65
N GLU A 154 50.70 2.67 12.70
CA GLU A 154 51.87 3.24 13.40
C GLU A 154 52.50 2.04 14.20
N GLY A 155 53.79 1.94 14.54
CA GLY A 155 54.51 2.81 15.49
C GLY A 155 54.81 2.12 16.84
N ILE A 156 55.66 1.09 16.77
CA ILE A 156 56.54 0.41 17.76
C ILE A 156 56.55 0.90 19.24
N HIS A 157 56.47 -0.05 20.19
CA HIS A 157 57.32 -0.08 21.39
C HIS A 157 57.58 -1.54 21.89
N VAL A 158 58.87 -1.93 21.79
CA VAL A 158 59.71 -2.81 22.66
C VAL A 158 59.33 -4.29 22.93
N SER A 159 60.17 -5.19 22.39
CA SER A 159 60.89 -6.35 22.98
C SER A 159 60.23 -7.25 24.04
N GLU A 160 60.48 -8.56 24.15
CA GLU A 160 61.08 -9.66 23.37
C GLU A 160 60.85 -10.92 24.25
N SER A 161 61.09 -12.12 23.70
CA SER A 161 61.00 -13.48 24.27
C SER A 161 59.59 -14.11 24.30
N ALA A 162 59.18 -14.90 23.29
CA ALA A 162 59.63 -16.26 22.93
C ALA A 162 59.35 -17.24 24.09
N VAL A 163 58.54 -18.28 23.97
CA VAL A 163 58.58 -19.35 22.97
C VAL A 163 57.32 -20.24 23.06
N ASN A 164 56.97 -20.85 21.92
CA ASN A 164 56.27 -22.13 21.74
C ASN A 164 54.76 -22.17 22.07
N SER A 165 53.88 -22.72 21.24
CA SER A 165 54.03 -23.48 20.00
C SER A 165 52.63 -23.70 19.41
N ALA A 166 52.55 -23.68 18.08
CA ALA A 166 51.76 -24.58 17.22
C ALA A 166 50.29 -24.88 17.61
N THR A 167 49.30 -24.77 16.74
CA THR A 167 49.22 -24.59 15.30
C THR A 167 47.73 -24.41 15.00
N ARG A 168 47.42 -23.36 14.24
CA ARG A 168 46.51 -23.32 13.07
C ARG A 168 45.27 -24.22 13.12
N SER A 169 44.07 -23.63 13.20
CA SER A 169 43.37 -23.08 12.02
C SER A 169 43.08 -24.17 10.99
N SER A 170 41.82 -24.45 10.75
CA SER A 170 41.14 -23.80 9.62
C SER A 170 39.69 -24.25 9.50
N ARG A 171 38.85 -23.25 9.26
CA ARG A 171 37.61 -23.41 8.52
C ARG A 171 37.97 -23.81 7.09
N LEU A 172 37.25 -24.79 6.55
CA LEU A 172 36.77 -24.92 5.17
C LEU A 172 36.06 -26.29 5.14
N GLY A 173 34.93 -26.53 4.49
CA GLY A 173 34.11 -25.83 3.52
C GLY A 173 33.14 -26.88 2.95
N ARG A 174 32.15 -26.44 2.14
CA ARG A 174 31.49 -27.14 1.01
C ARG A 174 31.25 -28.67 1.13
N LEU A 175 30.08 -29.23 0.83
CA LEU A 175 29.42 -29.19 -0.48
C LEU A 175 28.13 -30.03 -0.39
N SER A 176 27.22 -29.78 -1.33
CA SER A 176 26.01 -30.54 -1.69
C SER A 176 26.18 -32.06 -1.81
N GLN A 177 25.17 -32.83 -1.37
CA GLN A 177 24.72 -34.03 -2.11
C GLN A 177 23.31 -34.46 -1.70
N LEU A 178 22.46 -34.63 -2.70
CA LEU A 178 21.18 -35.34 -2.66
C LEU A 178 21.42 -36.84 -2.54
N HIS A 179 20.67 -37.52 -1.67
CA HIS A 179 20.27 -38.92 -1.83
C HIS A 179 19.22 -39.33 -0.80
N ASN A 180 18.28 -40.11 -1.32
CA ASN A 180 17.12 -40.68 -0.68
C ASN A 180 17.42 -41.67 0.46
N SER A 181 16.49 -41.66 1.42
CA SER A 181 15.84 -42.80 2.09
C SER A 181 16.64 -43.93 2.76
N ALA A 182 16.51 -43.98 4.08
CA ALA A 182 16.14 -45.16 4.89
C ALA A 182 15.75 -44.61 6.29
N GLY A 183 14.53 -44.73 6.78
CA GLY A 183 13.88 -45.97 7.16
C GLY A 183 13.87 -46.05 8.70
N SER A 184 12.79 -45.58 9.33
CA SER A 184 12.45 -45.97 10.71
C SER A 184 10.93 -45.89 10.84
N GLY A 185 10.32 -47.08 10.98
CA GLY A 185 8.89 -47.23 11.15
C GLY A 185 8.42 -46.81 12.52
N ASP A 186 7.15 -46.41 12.61
CA ASP A 186 6.16 -46.95 13.53
C ASP A 186 4.86 -46.12 13.37
N SER A 187 3.74 -46.75 13.71
CA SER A 187 2.34 -46.29 13.70
C SER A 187 1.50 -46.67 12.47
N GLY A 188 0.73 -47.73 12.68
CA GLY A 188 -0.29 -48.24 11.78
C GLY A 188 -1.49 -47.32 11.68
N PHE A 189 -1.86 -47.01 10.44
CA PHE A 189 -3.24 -46.81 10.00
C PHE A 189 -3.25 -47.06 8.49
N ALA A 190 -3.88 -48.15 8.06
CA ALA A 190 -3.99 -48.52 6.66
C ALA A 190 -4.91 -47.52 5.93
N GLN A 191 -4.33 -46.55 5.24
CA GLN A 191 -5.00 -45.73 4.23
C GLN A 191 -4.59 -46.27 2.86
N PRO A 192 -5.52 -46.62 1.96
CA PRO A 192 -5.15 -46.97 0.59
C PRO A 192 -4.53 -45.75 -0.06
N THR A 193 -3.27 -45.87 -0.49
CA THR A 193 -2.54 -44.82 -1.21
C THR A 193 -3.25 -44.55 -2.52
N VAL A 194 -4.03 -43.48 -2.57
CA VAL A 194 -4.67 -42.99 -3.79
C VAL A 194 -3.56 -42.48 -4.70
N ASP A 195 -3.34 -43.18 -5.82
CA ASP A 195 -2.38 -42.79 -6.84
C ASP A 195 -2.85 -41.48 -7.48
N ALA A 196 -2.33 -40.34 -6.98
CA ALA A 196 -2.72 -39.00 -7.42
C ALA A 196 -1.98 -38.56 -8.71
N SER A 197 -1.64 -39.51 -9.58
CA SER A 197 -1.12 -39.23 -10.91
C SER A 197 -2.26 -38.76 -11.83
N TYR A 198 -2.62 -37.48 -11.73
CA TYR A 198 -3.56 -36.84 -12.64
C TYR A 198 -2.94 -36.73 -14.04
N ASN A 199 -3.33 -37.64 -14.93
CA ASN A 199 -3.01 -37.55 -16.35
C ASN A 199 -3.98 -36.57 -17.01
N ASP A 200 -3.49 -35.37 -17.33
CA ASP A 200 -4.26 -34.35 -18.05
C ASP A 200 -4.61 -34.86 -19.47
N PRO A 201 -5.91 -35.09 -19.78
CA PRO A 201 -6.33 -35.64 -21.07
C PRO A 201 -6.14 -34.67 -22.25
N LEU A 202 -5.68 -33.45 -22.00
CA LEU A 202 -5.48 -32.43 -23.05
C LEU A 202 -4.02 -32.32 -23.55
N GLY A 203 -3.07 -33.04 -22.93
CA GLY A 203 -1.66 -33.00 -23.31
C GLY A 203 -0.99 -31.62 -23.07
N PRO A 204 0.32 -31.48 -23.30
CA PRO A 204 1.00 -30.20 -23.13
C PRO A 204 0.45 -29.15 -24.10
N LEU A 205 0.10 -27.96 -23.57
CA LEU A 205 -0.42 -26.84 -24.35
C LEU A 205 0.50 -26.50 -25.54
N PRO A 206 -0.04 -26.23 -26.75
CA PRO A 206 0.77 -25.80 -27.87
C PRO A 206 1.43 -24.46 -27.59
N THR A 207 2.71 -24.33 -27.95
CA THR A 207 3.45 -23.07 -27.82
C THR A 207 2.80 -21.98 -28.68
N ARG A 208 2.33 -20.91 -28.04
CA ARG A 208 1.75 -19.74 -28.72
C ARG A 208 2.79 -19.11 -29.66
N PRO A 209 2.46 -18.83 -30.94
CA PRO A 209 3.36 -18.14 -31.85
C PRO A 209 3.79 -16.78 -31.30
N LYS A 210 5.09 -16.49 -31.34
CA LYS A 210 5.65 -15.18 -30.98
C LYS A 210 5.31 -14.16 -32.07
N THR A 211 4.14 -13.53 -32.00
CA THR A 211 3.86 -12.31 -32.77
C THR A 211 4.45 -11.12 -32.03
N GLY A 212 5.68 -10.73 -32.39
CA GLY A 212 6.37 -9.61 -31.79
C GLY A 212 7.80 -9.44 -32.30
N ILE A 213 7.98 -9.36 -33.62
CA ILE A 213 9.21 -8.86 -34.25
C ILE A 213 8.82 -7.59 -35.02
N GLY A 214 8.96 -6.46 -34.34
CA GLY A 214 9.00 -5.14 -34.97
C GLY A 214 10.47 -4.76 -35.10
N LYS A 215 10.91 -4.50 -36.32
CA LYS A 215 12.25 -3.96 -36.63
C LYS A 215 12.43 -2.60 -35.96
N PRO A 216 13.66 -2.17 -35.63
CA PRO A 216 13.91 -0.79 -35.24
C PRO A 216 13.58 0.10 -36.45
N LEU A 217 12.68 1.07 -36.26
CA LEU A 217 12.54 2.18 -37.17
C LEU A 217 13.63 3.19 -36.80
N ASP A 218 14.58 3.39 -37.71
CA ASP A 218 15.46 4.54 -37.72
C ASP A 218 14.58 5.80 -37.77
N TYR A 219 14.52 6.54 -36.68
CA TYR A 219 14.07 7.93 -36.64
C TYR A 219 15.19 8.74 -36.00
N ASP A 220 16.16 9.07 -36.83
CA ASP A 220 17.25 10.01 -36.54
C ASP A 220 17.16 11.18 -37.53
N ASP A 221 15.99 11.83 -37.55
CA ASP A 221 15.74 13.04 -38.35
C ASP A 221 14.63 13.89 -37.72
N PHE A 222 14.94 14.50 -36.56
CA PHE A 222 14.18 15.64 -36.03
C PHE A 222 15.08 16.54 -35.17
N GLY A 223 16.27 16.82 -35.69
CA GLY A 223 17.16 17.85 -35.19
C GLY A 223 17.47 18.80 -36.33
N ASP A 224 16.71 19.90 -36.42
CA ASP A 224 17.11 21.21 -36.94
C ASP A 224 15.88 22.01 -37.42
N GLU A 225 15.06 22.51 -36.47
CA GLU A 225 14.29 23.72 -36.72
C GLU A 225 14.63 24.75 -35.63
N GLN A 226 15.45 25.71 -36.08
CA GLN A 226 15.86 26.94 -35.43
C GLN A 226 14.62 27.74 -34.97
N LEU A 227 14.30 27.68 -33.67
CA LEU A 227 13.23 28.48 -33.08
C LEU A 227 13.75 29.92 -32.86
N GLY A 228 13.30 30.84 -33.70
CA GLY A 228 13.67 32.26 -33.65
C GLY A 228 13.10 32.97 -32.42
N ASP A 229 13.96 33.77 -31.78
CA ASP A 229 13.59 34.77 -30.78
C ASP A 229 12.83 35.91 -31.46
N ASP A 230 11.50 35.81 -31.52
CA ASP A 230 10.65 36.98 -31.75
C ASP A 230 9.22 36.67 -31.29
N LEU A 231 8.83 37.18 -30.12
CA LEU A 231 7.45 37.52 -29.71
C LEU A 231 7.44 37.97 -28.24
N LEU A 232 7.88 39.20 -27.98
CA LEU A 232 7.41 39.98 -26.83
C LEU A 232 6.39 41.01 -27.34
N PRO A 233 5.15 41.02 -26.83
CA PRO A 233 4.28 42.18 -26.94
C PRO A 233 4.61 43.21 -25.84
N GLU A 234 4.64 44.50 -26.20
CA GLU A 234 4.67 45.64 -25.27
C GLU A 234 3.46 45.69 -24.31
#